data_AF-A0A3D4IGG5-F1
#
_entry.id   AF-A0A3D4IGG5-F1
#
_cell.length_a   1.000
_cell.length_b   1.000
_cell.length_c   1.000
_cell.angle_alpha   90.00
_cell.angle_beta   90.00
_cell.angle_gamma   90.00
#
_symmetry.space_group_name_H-M   'P 1'
#
loop_
_entity.id
_entity.type
_entity.pdbx_description
1 polymer ?
#
loop_
_entity_poly.entity_id
_entity_poly.type
_entity_poly.pdbx_seq_one_letter_code
_entity_poly.pdbx_strand_id
1 'polypeptide(L)' 'MKMLLYPKNFLVLWVFLMLEIPLTHAQTSVYTIGNPLVQEIFVSPLGNDAAAGTSVAPLRTLTAAWNRIPTSTP' A
#
# COMPACT_ATOMS: atom_id res chain seq x y z
N MET A 1 -24.34 57.79 -11.26
CA MET A 1 -24.52 56.37 -10.90
C MET A 1 -23.91 55.52 -12.02
N LYS A 2 -22.79 54.84 -11.76
CA LYS A 2 -22.05 54.06 -12.77
C LYS A 2 -22.56 52.62 -12.71
N MET A 3 -23.39 52.23 -13.67
CA MET A 3 -24.00 50.90 -13.73
C MET A 3 -22.99 49.94 -14.35
N LEU A 4 -22.42 49.04 -13.53
CA LEU A 4 -21.48 48.01 -13.95
C LEU A 4 -22.23 46.96 -14.77
N LEU A 5 -22.13 47.06 -16.10
CA LEU A 5 -22.71 46.10 -17.03
C LEU A 5 -21.75 44.91 -17.16
N TYR A 6 -22.04 43.82 -16.45
CA TYR A 6 -21.26 42.58 -16.57
C TYR A 6 -21.58 41.88 -17.90
N PRO A 7 -20.57 41.54 -18.72
CA PRO A 7 -20.80 40.80 -19.96
C PRO A 7 -21.21 39.36 -19.67
N LYS A 8 -22.15 38.85 -20.49
CA LYS A 8 -22.87 37.57 -20.38
C LYS A 8 -21.99 36.31 -20.24
N ASN A 9 -20.69 36.43 -20.48
CA ASN A 9 -19.73 35.32 -20.49
C ASN A 9 -18.94 35.19 -19.17
N PHE A 10 -19.17 36.09 -18.21
CA PHE A 10 -18.46 36.09 -16.93
C PHE A 10 -18.75 34.85 -16.08
N LEU A 11 -19.93 34.25 -16.22
CA LEU A 11 -20.36 33.10 -15.42
C LEU A 11 -19.61 31.80 -15.79
N VAL A 12 -19.23 31.64 -17.06
CA VAL A 12 -18.55 30.42 -17.55
C VAL A 12 -17.10 30.38 -17.09
N LEU A 13 -16.44 31.54 -16.99
CA LEU A 13 -15.07 31.63 -16.50
C LEU A 13 -14.96 31.30 -15.01
N TRP A 14 -15.98 31.65 -14.22
CA TRP A 14 -16.03 31.38 -12.78
C TRP A 14 -16.20 29.90 -12.43
N VAL A 15 -17.01 29.17 -13.21
CA VAL A 15 -17.20 27.72 -12.99
C VAL A 15 -15.91 26.95 -13.27
N PHE A 16 -15.14 27.36 -14.27
CA PHE A 16 -13.82 26.78 -14.55
C PHE A 16 -12.75 27.12 -13.49
N LEU A 17 -12.86 28.27 -12.80
CA LEU A 17 -11.93 28.68 -11.75
C LEU A 17 -12.18 28.00 -10.39
N MET A 18 -13.35 27.39 -10.20
CA MET A 18 -13.76 26.78 -8.92
C MET A 18 -13.63 25.25 -8.90
N LEU A 19 -13.26 24.62 -10.01
CA LEU A 19 -13.19 23.16 -10.16
C LEU A 19 -11.75 22.65 -10.22
N GLU A 20 -10.94 23.02 -9.24
CA GLU A 20 -9.68 22.30 -8.97
C GLU A 20 -9.96 21.20 -7.95
N ILE A 21 -10.38 20.02 -8.43
CA ILE A 21 -10.44 18.82 -7.60
C ILE A 21 -8.98 18.37 -7.43
N PRO A 22 -8.39 18.44 -6.21
CA PRO A 22 -7.07 17.88 -6.02
C PRO A 22 -7.16 16.36 -6.24
N LEU A 23 -6.47 15.88 -7.27
CA LEU A 23 -6.22 14.46 -7.46
C LEU A 23 -5.25 14.01 -6.35
N THR A 24 -5.78 13.69 -5.17
CA THR A 24 -5.01 12.93 -4.18
C THR A 24 -4.75 11.55 -4.78
N HIS A 25 -3.54 11.34 -5.29
CA HIS A 25 -3.05 10.01 -5.62
C HIS A 25 -3.18 9.16 -4.36
N ALA A 26 -3.94 8.08 -4.44
CA ALA A 26 -3.93 7.05 -3.42
C ALA A 26 -2.50 6.54 -3.31
N GLN A 27 -1.81 6.93 -2.24
CA GLN A 27 -0.44 6.51 -2.00
C GLN A 27 -0.49 5.01 -1.67
N THR A 28 -0.17 4.17 -2.65
CA THR A 28 0.02 2.75 -2.41
C THR A 28 1.17 2.60 -1.43
N SER A 29 0.88 2.07 -0.24
CA SER A 29 1.92 1.66 0.69
C SER A 29 2.74 0.56 0.01
N VAL A 30 3.95 0.91 -0.44
CA VAL A 30 4.86 -0.05 -1.05
C VAL A 30 5.54 -0.82 0.08
N TYR A 31 5.21 -2.11 0.21
CA TYR A 31 5.93 -2.99 1.13
C TYR A 31 7.38 -3.13 0.65
N THR A 32 8.31 -2.48 1.35
CA THR A 32 9.75 -2.58 1.08
C THR A 32 10.34 -3.60 2.03
N ILE A 33 10.64 -4.82 1.52
CA ILE A 33 11.10 -5.93 2.36
C ILE A 33 12.51 -5.73 2.96
N GLY A 34 13.29 -4.78 2.43
CA GLY A 34 14.67 -4.51 2.86
C GLY A 34 15.60 -5.70 2.55
N ASN A 35 16.50 -6.00 3.49
CA ASN A 35 17.47 -7.10 3.40
C ASN A 35 17.18 -8.15 4.50
N PRO A 36 16.11 -8.94 4.39
CA PRO A 36 15.73 -9.88 5.44
C PRO A 36 16.78 -11.00 5.58
N LEU A 37 17.11 -11.35 6.83
CA LEU A 37 17.99 -12.49 7.13
C LEU A 37 17.35 -13.82 6.69
N VAL A 38 16.02 -13.92 6.77
CA VAL A 38 15.24 -15.07 6.34
C VAL A 38 14.79 -14.83 4.90
N GLN A 39 15.35 -15.59 3.95
CA GLN A 39 15.02 -15.48 2.53
C GLN A 39 14.00 -16.54 2.09
N GLU A 40 13.99 -17.70 2.76
CA GLU A 40 13.13 -18.84 2.42
C GLU A 40 12.59 -19.49 3.69
N ILE A 41 11.33 -19.92 3.62
CA ILE A 41 10.68 -20.73 4.66
C ILE A 41 9.93 -21.87 3.95
N PHE A 42 10.13 -23.10 4.44
CA PHE A 42 9.51 -24.29 3.88
C PHE A 42 8.27 -24.71 4.70
N VAL A 43 7.20 -25.06 3.99
CA VAL A 43 5.93 -25.55 4.57
C VAL A 43 5.59 -26.91 3.96
N SER A 44 5.21 -27.87 4.80
CA SER A 44 4.82 -29.21 4.39
C SER A 44 3.66 -29.73 5.24
N PRO A 45 2.72 -30.52 4.68
CA PRO A 45 1.64 -31.13 5.45
C PRO A 45 2.10 -32.00 6.62
N LEU A 46 3.30 -32.59 6.51
CA LEU A 46 3.93 -33.42 7.55
C LEU A 46 4.88 -32.62 8.46
N GLY A 47 4.93 -31.29 8.29
CA GLY A 47 5.79 -30.39 9.06
C GLY A 47 5.31 -30.18 10.50
N ASN A 48 6.04 -29.32 11.22
CA ASN A 48 5.75 -28.96 12.61
C ASN A 48 5.94 -27.44 12.79
N ASP A 49 4.96 -26.76 13.37
CA ASP A 49 5.02 -25.30 13.58
C ASP A 49 6.10 -24.88 14.60
N ALA A 50 6.60 -25.82 15.40
CA ALA A 50 7.76 -25.63 16.28
C ALA A 50 9.13 -25.85 15.58
N ALA A 51 9.14 -26.32 14.32
CA ALA A 51 10.37 -26.59 13.57
C ALA A 51 11.07 -25.30 13.11
N ALA A 52 12.29 -25.41 12.58
CA ALA A 52 13.06 -24.24 12.12
C ALA A 52 12.53 -23.60 10.83
N GLY A 53 11.70 -24.31 10.05
CA GLY A 53 11.22 -23.83 8.75
C GLY A 53 12.24 -24.00 7.63
N THR A 54 13.23 -24.87 7.81
CA THR A 54 14.20 -25.26 6.77
C THR A 54 13.64 -26.41 5.93
N SER A 55 14.27 -26.71 4.80
CA SER A 55 13.83 -27.79 3.91
C SER A 55 13.75 -29.17 4.61
N VAL A 56 14.64 -29.43 5.57
CA VAL A 56 14.68 -30.68 6.35
C VAL A 56 13.78 -30.65 7.60
N ALA A 57 13.32 -29.47 8.02
CA ALA A 57 12.47 -29.27 9.18
C ALA A 57 11.39 -28.21 8.89
N PRO A 58 10.44 -28.52 7.98
CA PRO A 58 9.46 -27.54 7.49
C PRO A 58 8.38 -27.25 8.53
N LEU A 59 7.77 -26.07 8.40
CA LEU A 59 6.57 -25.69 9.15
C LEU A 59 5.35 -26.43 8.63
N ARG A 60 4.29 -26.48 9.44
CA ARG A 60 3.03 -27.13 9.05
C ARG A 60 2.04 -26.14 8.43
N THR A 61 2.02 -24.90 8.93
CA THR A 61 1.00 -23.91 8.58
C THR A 61 1.59 -22.66 7.94
N LEU A 62 0.81 -22.03 7.04
CA LEU A 62 1.14 -20.73 6.48
C LEU A 62 1.14 -19.62 7.54
N THR A 63 0.29 -19.74 8.57
CA THR A 63 0.27 -18.80 9.70
C THR A 63 1.60 -18.80 10.44
N ALA A 64 2.16 -19.97 10.74
CA ALA A 64 3.47 -20.06 11.38
C ALA A 64 4.59 -19.50 10.49
N ALA A 65 4.51 -19.71 9.17
CA ALA A 65 5.44 -19.14 8.21
C ALA A 65 5.36 -17.61 8.17
N TRP A 66 4.16 -17.05 8.08
CA TRP A 66 3.91 -15.61 8.02
C TRP A 66 4.45 -14.88 9.25
N ASN A 67 4.27 -15.46 10.44
CA ASN A 67 4.77 -14.89 11.70
C ASN A 67 6.30 -14.81 11.79
N ARG A 68 7.03 -15.48 10.88
CA ARG A 68 8.50 -15.45 10.82
C ARG A 68 9.06 -14.54 9.74
N ILE A 69 8.21 -14.04 8.85
CA ILE A 69 8.63 -13.07 7.84
C ILE A 69 8.84 -11.74 8.58
N PRO A 70 10.06 -11.17 8.58
CA PRO A 70 10.30 -9.89 9.22
C PRO A 70 9.42 -8.82 8.56
N THR A 71 8.60 -8.14 9.36
CA THR A 71 7.99 -6.89 8.95
C THR A 71 9.09 -5.86 8.93
N SER A 72 9.32 -5.22 7.77
CA SER A 72 10.30 -4.15 7.55
C SER A 72 10.65 -3.38 8.82
N THR A 73 11.84 -3.62 9.37
CA THR A 73 12.42 -2.71 10.36
C THR A 73 12.85 -1.44 9.63
N PRO A 74 12.47 -0.25 10.11
CA PRO A 74 12.91 1.01 9.53
C PRO A 74 14.44 1.14 9.51
#